data_AF-X0XTA9-F1
#
_entry.id   AF-X0XTA9-F1
#
_cell.length_a   1.000
_cell.length_b   1.000
_cell.length_c   1.000
_cell.angle_alpha   90.00
_cell.angle_beta   90.00
_cell.angle_gamma   90.00
#
_symmetry.space_group_name_H-M   'P 1'
#
loop_
_entity.id
_entity.type
_entity.pdbx_description
1 polymer ?
#
loop_
_entity_poly.entity_id
_entity_poly.type
_entity_poly.pdbx_seq_one_letter_code
_entity_poly.pdbx_strand_id
1 'polypeptide(L)' 'MISMRLWSIHPVYLDWKGLGANWREALLAQAVLQGKTKGWRNHPQLNRFKAHEDTMAAVGFFLLKNHEEATR' A
#
# COMPACT_ATOMS: atom_id res chain seq x y z
N MET A 1 1.13 -16.56 8.56
CA MET A 1 2.18 -15.54 8.32
C MET A 1 2.06 -15.13 6.86
N ILE A 2 1.18 -14.17 6.55
CA ILE A 2 1.03 -13.67 5.18
C ILE A 2 2.20 -12.70 4.98
N SER A 3 3.14 -13.04 4.10
CA SER A 3 4.20 -12.12 3.69
C SER A 3 3.55 -11.04 2.83
N MET A 4 3.37 -9.82 3.35
CA MET A 4 2.85 -8.72 2.53
C MET A 4 3.96 -8.17 1.64
N ARG A 5 3.65 -7.94 0.37
CA ARG A 5 4.57 -7.36 -0.62
C ARG A 5 3.88 -6.25 -1.40
N LEU A 6 3.91 -5.04 -0.84
CA LEU A 6 3.54 -3.85 -1.59
C LEU A 6 4.46 -3.74 -2.81
N TRP A 7 3.90 -3.96 -3.99
CA TRP A 7 4.68 -4.19 -5.21
C TRP A 7 5.48 -2.94 -5.57
N SER A 8 6.71 -3.14 -6.06
CA SER A 8 7.55 -2.03 -6.54
C SER A 8 7.37 -1.78 -8.05
N ILE A 9 6.48 -2.53 -8.70
CA ILE A 9 6.15 -2.39 -10.12
C ILE A 9 4.91 -1.51 -10.27
N HIS A 10 4.83 -0.79 -11.38
CA HIS A 10 3.67 0.06 -11.69
C HIS A 10 2.39 -0.81 -11.76
N PRO A 11 1.24 -0.34 -11.22
CA PRO A 11 -0.01 -1.09 -11.21
C PRO A 11 -0.43 -1.67 -12.57
N VAL A 12 -0.11 -0.99 -13.68
CA VAL A 12 -0.32 -1.46 -15.07
C VAL A 12 0.22 -2.86 -15.39
N TYR A 13 1.19 -3.34 -14.62
CA TYR A 13 1.77 -4.68 -14.80
C TYR A 13 1.13 -5.74 -13.90
N LEU A 14 0.11 -5.39 -13.11
CA LEU A 14 -0.60 -6.30 -12.23
C LEU A 14 -1.88 -6.81 -12.92
N ASP A 15 -2.17 -8.09 -12.74
CA ASP A 15 -3.48 -8.64 -13.08
C ASP A 15 -4.53 -8.21 -12.05
N TRP A 16 -5.80 -8.52 -12.28
CA TRP A 16 -6.89 -8.17 -11.37
C TRP A 16 -6.66 -8.68 -9.93
N LYS A 17 -6.04 -9.86 -9.78
CA LYS A 17 -5.68 -10.43 -8.48
C LYS A 17 -4.56 -9.65 -7.82
N GLY A 18 -3.54 -9.28 -8.59
CA GLY A 18 -2.41 -8.45 -8.17
C GLY A 18 -2.87 -7.07 -7.71
N LEU A 19 -3.73 -6.39 -8.48
CA LEU A 19 -4.32 -5.10 -8.10
C LEU A 19 -5.13 -5.22 -6.81
N GLY A 20 -5.93 -6.28 -6.65
CA GLY A 20 -6.69 -6.54 -5.42
C GLY A 20 -5.79 -6.86 -4.22
N ALA A 21 -4.70 -7.59 -4.42
CA ALA A 21 -3.71 -7.86 -3.37
C ALA A 21 -2.99 -6.58 -2.93
N ASN A 22 -2.51 -5.80 -3.90
CA ASN A 22 -1.82 -4.54 -3.68
C ASN A 22 -2.71 -3.52 -2.95
N TRP A 23 -4.01 -3.47 -3.29
CA TRP A 23 -5.00 -2.67 -2.58
C TRP A 23 -5.11 -3.04 -1.09
N ARG A 24 -5.31 -4.32 -0.78
CA ARG A 24 -5.43 -4.78 0.62
C ARG A 24 -4.18 -4.48 1.43
N GLU A 25 -3.01 -4.60 0.81
CA GLU A 25 -1.75 -4.29 1.47
C GLU A 25 -1.56 -2.80 1.72
N ALA A 26 -1.97 -1.95 0.78
CA ALA A 26 -1.98 -0.50 0.96
C ALA A 26 -2.93 -0.05 2.07
N LEU A 27 -4.12 -0.66 2.17
CA LEU A 27 -5.04 -0.41 3.29
C LEU A 27 -4.46 -0.86 4.63
N LEU A 28 -3.74 -1.97 4.67
CA LEU A 28 -3.05 -2.41 5.87
C LEU A 28 -1.90 -1.45 6.23
N ALA A 29 -1.13 -0.96 5.25
CA ALA A 29 -0.15 0.08 5.47
C ALA A 29 -0.78 1.35 6.04
N GLN A 30 -1.94 1.78 5.50
CA GLN A 30 -2.72 2.90 6.02
C GLN A 30 -3.09 2.70 7.49
N ALA A 31 -3.64 1.53 7.83
CA ALA A 31 -4.04 1.21 9.20
C ALA A 31 -2.83 1.18 10.16
N VAL A 32 -1.68 0.67 9.71
CA VAL A 32 -0.44 0.67 10.51
C VAL A 32 0.04 2.09 10.76
N LEU A 33 0.06 2.95 9.73
CA LEU A 33 0.52 4.33 9.82
C LEU A 33 -0.43 5.21 10.65
N GLN A 34 -1.72 4.86 10.69
CA GLN A 34 -2.71 5.45 11.60
C GLN A 34 -2.63 4.91 13.04
N GLY A 35 -1.71 3.99 13.35
CA GLY A 35 -1.56 3.39 14.69
C GLY A 35 -2.68 2.41 15.07
N LYS A 36 -3.53 1.99 14.12
CA LYS A 36 -4.68 1.11 14.36
C LYS A 36 -4.33 -0.37 14.48
N THR A 37 -3.09 -0.75 14.18
CA THR A 37 -2.62 -2.14 14.26
C THR A 37 -1.70 -2.36 15.45
N LYS A 38 -1.68 -3.60 15.97
CA LYS A 38 -0.76 -4.02 17.05
C LYS A 38 0.61 -4.50 16.54
N GLY A 39 0.69 -5.00 15.32
CA GLY A 39 1.91 -5.52 14.70
C GLY A 39 2.30 -4.76 13.44
N TRP A 40 3.42 -5.16 12.84
CA TRP A 40 3.84 -4.71 11.50
C TRP A 40 4.26 -3.23 11.37
N ARG A 41 4.44 -2.52 12.49
CA ARG A 41 4.80 -1.09 12.55
C ARG A 41 6.19 -0.74 12.02
N ASN A 42 7.12 -1.69 12.08
CA ASN A 42 8.54 -1.52 11.72
C ASN A 42 8.88 -2.15 10.35
N HIS A 43 7.87 -2.41 9.53
CA HIS A 43 8.13 -3.10 8.27
C HIS A 43 8.85 -2.20 7.25
N PRO A 44 9.92 -2.67 6.58
CA PRO A 44 10.70 -1.86 5.65
C PRO A 44 9.90 -1.22 4.52
N GLN A 45 8.83 -1.87 4.03
CA GLN A 45 7.97 -1.29 2.99
C GLN A 45 7.28 0.00 3.44
N LEU A 46 7.01 0.17 4.74
CA LEU A 46 6.41 1.41 5.27
C LEU A 46 7.39 2.57 5.21
N ASN A 47 8.71 2.32 5.14
CA ASN A 47 9.71 3.38 5.07
C ASN A 47 9.51 4.27 3.84
N ARG A 48 9.02 3.72 2.73
CA ARG A 48 8.69 4.52 1.52
C ARG A 48 7.60 5.55 1.80
N PHE A 49 6.56 5.17 2.54
CA PHE A 49 5.51 6.10 2.94
C PHE A 49 5.99 7.06 4.03
N LYS A 50 6.72 6.55 5.04
CA LYS A 50 7.26 7.36 6.14
C LYS A 50 8.33 8.36 5.71
N ALA A 51 9.01 8.11 4.58
CA ALA A 51 9.99 9.04 4.00
C ALA A 51 9.31 10.24 3.31
N HIS A 52 8.01 10.18 3.04
CA HIS A 52 7.25 11.29 2.49
C HIS A 52 6.80 12.23 3.62
N GLU A 53 6.92 13.54 3.41
CA GLU A 53 6.58 14.58 4.40
C GLU A 53 5.14 14.44 4.90
N ASP A 54 4.21 14.21 3.97
CA ASP A 54 2.85 13.77 4.28
C ASP A 54 2.69 12.28 3.98
N THR A 55 2.93 11.46 5.01
CA THR A 55 2.82 10.01 4.93
C THR A 55 1.40 9.54 4.56
N MET A 56 0.36 10.23 5.04
CA MET A 56 -1.02 9.80 4.81
C MET A 56 -1.52 10.16 3.41
N ALA A 57 -1.14 11.33 2.90
CA ALA A 57 -1.38 11.70 1.51
C ALA A 57 -0.68 10.72 0.56
N ALA A 58 0.55 10.30 0.85
CA ALA A 58 1.29 9.34 0.03
C ALA A 58 0.57 7.98 -0.07
N VAL A 59 0.04 7.46 1.04
CA VAL A 59 -0.75 6.22 1.04
C VAL A 59 -2.06 6.39 0.27
N GLY A 60 -2.76 7.52 0.48
CA GLY A 60 -4.00 7.85 -0.23
C GLY A 60 -3.79 7.93 -1.75
N PHE A 61 -2.71 8.60 -2.18
CA PHE A 61 -2.33 8.68 -3.58
C PHE A 61 -2.04 7.29 -4.18
N PHE A 62 -1.30 6.44 -3.46
CA PHE A 62 -1.04 5.08 -3.89
C PHE A 62 -2.33 4.27 -4.10
N LEU A 63 -3.27 4.35 -3.15
CA LEU A 63 -4.58 3.70 -3.26
C LEU A 63 -5.33 4.23 -4.49
N LEU A 64 -5.38 5.54 -4.69
CA LEU A 64 -6.03 6.16 -5.84
C LEU A 64 -5.46 5.63 -7.17
N LYS A 65 -4.13 5.63 -7.33
CA LYS A 65 -3.48 5.13 -8.55
C LYS A 65 -3.76 3.65 -8.80
N ASN A 66 -3.83 2.83 -7.75
CA ASN A 66 -4.19 1.42 -7.87
C ASN A 66 -5.66 1.26 -8.30
N HIS A 67 -6.56 2.09 -7.75
CA HIS A 67 -7.97 2.08 -8.14
C HIS A 67 -8.17 2.49 -9.60
N GLU A 68 -7.54 3.59 -10.02
CA GLU A 68 -7.60 4.06 -11.41
C GLU A 68 -7.21 2.96 -12.40
N GLU A 69 -6.14 2.23 -12.11
CA GLU A 69 -5.71 1.10 -12.94
C GLU A 69 -6.73 -0.05 -12.93
N ALA A 70 -7.32 -0.35 -11.77
CA ALA A 70 -8.32 -1.41 -11.66
C ALA A 70 -9.64 -1.10 -12.36
N THR A 71 -9.93 0.19 -12.63
CA THR A 71 -11.16 0.66 -13.28
C THR A 71 -10.99 1.05 -14.74
N ARG A 72 -9.78 0.92 -15.29
CA ARG A 72 -9.48 1.24 -16.68
C ARG A 72 -10.01 0.17 -17.63
#